data_AF-S2ZQV8-F1
#
_entry.id   AF-S2ZQV8-F1
#
_cell.length_a   1.000
_cell.length_b   1.000
_cell.length_c   1.000
_cell.angle_alpha   90.00
_cell.angle_beta   90.00
_cell.angle_gamma   90.00
#
_symmetry.space_group_name_H-M   'P 1'
#
loop_
_entity.id
_entity.type
_entity.pdbx_description
1 polymer ?
#
loop_
_entity_poly.entity_id
_entity_poly.type
_entity_poly.pdbx_seq_one_letter_code
_entity_poly.pdbx_strand_id
1 'polypeptide(L)' 'MSTSDAQKRASAKYRKRNVKTVAINFYPSEADLYSYLTAQKNRSGYIKDLIKQDMEKPRR' A
#
# COMPACT_ATOMS: atom_id res chain seq x y z
N MET A 1 1.15 -4.82 26.36
CA MET A 1 2.62 -5.06 26.28
C MET A 1 3.27 -3.82 25.69
N SER A 2 4.09 -3.11 26.46
CA SER A 2 4.88 -1.96 25.98
C SER A 2 6.04 -2.47 25.13
N THR A 3 6.07 -2.12 23.84
CA THR A 3 7.18 -2.50 22.97
C THR A 3 8.46 -1.84 23.44
N SER A 4 9.48 -2.64 23.80
CA SER A 4 10.81 -2.15 24.17
C SER A 4 11.44 -1.36 23.02
N ASP A 5 12.28 -0.38 23.32
CA ASP A 5 12.97 0.42 22.28
C ASP A 5 13.84 -0.45 21.35
N ALA A 6 14.28 -1.62 21.82
CA ALA A 6 14.93 -2.61 20.97
C ALA A 6 14.00 -3.13 19.84
N GLN A 7 12.74 -3.41 20.15
CA GLN A 7 11.74 -3.88 19.19
C GLN A 7 11.37 -2.80 18.17
N LYS A 8 11.30 -1.53 18.60
CA LYS A 8 11.08 -0.38 17.70
C LYS A 8 12.23 -0.25 16.70
N ARG A 9 13.48 -0.32 17.17
CA ARG A 9 14.68 -0.26 16.32
C ARG A 9 14.74 -1.41 15.32
N ALA A 10 14.42 -2.64 15.76
CA ALA A 10 14.36 -3.80 14.90
C ALA A 10 13.30 -3.64 13.79
N SER A 11 12.10 -3.19 14.15
CA SER A 11 11.00 -2.94 13.21
C SER A 11 11.32 -1.84 12.20
N ALA A 12 12.02 -0.77 12.63
CA ALA A 12 12.49 0.29 11.74
C ALA A 12 13.56 -0.22 10.76
N LYS A 13 14.51 -1.04 11.25
CA LYS A 13 15.56 -1.65 10.41
C LYS A 13 14.97 -2.56 9.34
N TYR A 14 13.97 -3.38 9.70
CA TYR A 14 13.27 -4.24 8.74
C TYR A 14 12.53 -3.41 7.69
N ARG A 15 11.74 -2.41 8.12
CA ARG A 15 11.00 -1.54 7.21
C ARG A 15 11.93 -0.83 6.22
N LYS A 16 13.04 -0.26 6.70
CA LYS A 16 14.03 0.43 5.84
C LYS A 16 14.66 -0.49 4.79
N ARG A 17 14.90 -1.77 5.12
CA ARG A 17 15.63 -2.70 4.24
C ARG A 17 14.72 -3.47 3.29
N ASN A 18 13.56 -3.91 3.77
CA ASN A 18 12.75 -4.92 3.09
C ASN A 18 11.41 -4.39 2.54
N VAL A 19 10.94 -3.24 3.02
CA VAL A 19 9.68 -2.67 2.56
C VAL A 19 9.95 -1.66 1.46
N LYS A 20 9.30 -1.84 0.31
CA LYS A 20 9.30 -0.87 -0.79
C LYS A 20 7.97 -0.11 -0.77
N THR A 21 8.04 1.21 -0.82
CA THR A 21 6.86 2.08 -0.83
C THR A 21 6.71 2.68 -2.22
N VAL A 22 5.48 2.66 -2.73
CA VAL A 22 5.08 3.39 -3.92
C VAL A 22 4.12 4.48 -3.47
N ALA A 23 4.43 5.73 -3.80
CA ALA A 23 3.53 6.87 -3.57
C ALA A 23 2.74 7.16 -4.85
N ILE A 24 1.44 7.37 -4.71
CA ILE A 24 0.54 7.70 -5.82
C ILE A 24 -0.09 9.04 -5.47
N ASN A 25 0.06 10.01 -6.36
CA ASN A 25 -0.56 11.32 -6.24
C ASN A 25 -1.88 11.30 -7.01
N PHE A 26 -2.93 11.84 -6.40
CA PHE A 26 -4.22 12.06 -7.05
C PHE A 26 -4.39 13.56 -7.24
N TYR A 27 -4.56 13.99 -8.48
CA TYR A 27 -4.81 15.39 -8.82
C TYR A 27 -6.30 15.73 -8.67
N PRO A 28 -6.70 17.01 -8.63
CA PRO A 28 -8.10 17.40 -8.48
C PRO A 28 -9.04 16.79 -9.54
N SER A 29 -8.55 16.56 -10.77
CA SER A 29 -9.28 15.87 -11.83
C SER A 29 -9.58 14.39 -11.54
N GLU A 30 -8.89 13.81 -10.56
CA GLU A 30 -9.01 12.40 -10.14
C GLU A 30 -9.65 12.29 -8.75
N ALA A 31 -10.33 13.34 -8.29
CA ALA A 31 -10.98 13.38 -6.98
C ALA A 31 -11.95 12.20 -6.78
N ASP A 32 -12.63 11.76 -7.84
CA ASP A 32 -13.53 10.61 -7.82
C ASP A 32 -12.77 9.30 -7.59
N LEU A 33 -11.60 9.11 -8.22
CA LEU A 33 -10.75 7.92 -8.00
C LEU A 33 -10.22 7.88 -6.58
N TYR A 34 -9.79 9.03 -6.06
CA TYR A 34 -9.36 9.14 -4.67
C TYR A 34 -10.50 8.83 -3.71
N SER A 35 -11.69 9.37 -3.96
CA SER A 35 -12.89 9.12 -3.14
C SER A 35 -13.28 7.64 -3.16
N TYR A 36 -13.23 7.01 -4.34
CA TYR A 36 -13.52 5.59 -4.48
C TYR A 36 -12.51 4.70 -3.74
N LEU A 37 -11.20 5.00 -3.86
CA LEU A 37 -10.16 4.28 -3.12
C LEU A 37 -10.31 4.49 -1.60
N THR A 38 -10.62 5.71 -1.17
CA THR A 38 -10.71 6.03 0.26
C THR A 38 -11.90 5.40 0.96
N ALA A 39 -13.00 5.15 0.22
CA ALA A 39 -14.17 4.41 0.68
C ALA A 39 -13.89 2.91 0.94
N GLN A 40 -12.80 2.34 0.40
CA GLN A 40 -12.46 0.94 0.62
C GLN A 40 -12.00 0.68 2.06
N LYS A 41 -12.53 -0.37 2.69
CA LYS A 41 -12.14 -0.81 4.05
C LYS A 41 -10.64 -1.10 4.17
N ASN A 42 -10.02 -1.63 3.11
CA ASN A 42 -8.58 -1.87 3.04
C ASN A 42 -8.02 -1.41 1.68
N ARG A 43 -7.54 -0.17 1.63
CA ARG A 43 -7.01 0.50 0.43
C ARG A 43 -5.79 -0.23 -0.15
N SER A 44 -4.84 -0.57 0.73
CA SER A 44 -3.61 -1.28 0.35
C SER A 44 -3.90 -2.69 -0.16
N GLY A 45 -4.87 -3.39 0.45
CA GLY A 45 -5.34 -4.69 -0.01
C GLY A 45 -5.98 -4.60 -1.39
N TYR A 46 -6.94 -3.67 -1.53
CA TYR A 46 -7.63 -3.40 -2.79
C TYR A 46 -6.66 -3.18 -3.96
N ILE A 47 -5.68 -2.28 -3.79
CA ILE A 47 -4.67 -2.02 -4.84
C ILE A 47 -3.85 -3.28 -5.15
N LYS A 48 -3.41 -4.03 -4.13
CA LYS A 48 -2.62 -5.25 -4.34
C LYS A 48 -3.41 -6.34 -5.08
N ASP A 49 -4.70 -6.45 -4.80
CA ASP A 49 -5.55 -7.44 -5.45
C ASP A 49 -5.80 -7.07 -6.92
N LEU A 50 -5.98 -5.78 -7.24
CA LEU A 50 -6.01 -5.29 -8.62
C LEU A 50 -4.72 -5.63 -9.37
N ILE A 51 -3.55 -5.39 -8.76
CA ILE A 51 -2.25 -5.72 -9.37
C ILE A 51 -2.13 -7.22 -9.63
N LYS A 52 -2.52 -8.08 -8.68
CA LYS A 52 -2.49 -9.54 -8.88
C LYS A 52 -3.39 -9.96 -10.03
N GLN A 53 -4.62 -9.45 -10.09
CA GLN A 53 -5.54 -9.74 -11.18
C GLN A 53 -5.00 -9.27 -12.53
N ASP A 54 -4.32 -8.13 -12.56
CA ASP A 54 -3.67 -7.62 -13.77
C ASP A 54 -2.50 -8.52 -14.20
N MET A 55 -1.68 -8.99 -13.24
CA MET A 55 -0.59 -9.94 -13.50
C MET A 55 -1.07 -11.29 -14.03
N GLU A 56 -2.23 -11.77 -13.56
CA GLU A 56 -2.82 -13.05 -13.96
C GLU A 56 -3.54 -13.00 -15.31
N LYS A 57 -3.86 -11.79 -15.80
CA LYS A 57 -4.44 -11.65 -17.14
C LYS A 57 -3.36 -11.96 -18.19
N PRO A 58 -3.60 -12.92 -19.10
CA PRO A 58 -2.66 -13.16 -20.19
C PRO A 58 -2.54 -11.88 -21.01
N ARG A 59 -1.30 -11.37 -21.13
CA ARG A 59 -0.99 -10.30 -22.07
C ARG A 59 -1.32 -10.84 -23.47
N ARG A 60 -2.46 -10.39 -24.01
CA ARG A 60 -2.83 -10.64 -25.41
C ARG A 60 -1.90 -9.88 -26.34
#